data_AF-A0A4Q3DMI7-F1
#
_entry.id   AF-A0A4Q3DMI7-F1
#
_cell.length_a   1.000
_cell.length_b   1.000
_cell.length_c   1.000
_cell.angle_alpha   90.00
_cell.angle_beta   90.00
_cell.angle_gamma   90.00
#
_symmetry.space_group_name_H-M   'P 1'
#
loop_
_entity.id
_entity.type
_entity.pdbx_description
1 polymer ?
#
loop_
_entity_poly.entity_id
_entity_poly.type
_entity_poly.pdbx_seq_one_letter_code
_entity_poly.pdbx_strand_id
1 'polypeptide(L)'
;MATTNHSFDLFERRPGWKAVDVLVVTPYVERQFFTRLAEGLRPRRLSVIIDDGCRLDDVDMVTKAVSEVGGRSASGLRCVLGSAAGLMHLKLFYIVWLTPGKRKARTLIFGSANATKQGFGGLLNAELIASCALTIVRHAEVIAWCEAAIVASRSKGSAVVPAARDVELAKGIRLRLPRLTVGRKKSAMASFDLWVQRGWLLSKYRPDPSFLRIPIHLGKGLSQTDQERVAATSGFFVPAKKRLTFPFAVPEGQTASGADDYGDDDDGGGGNWRRKFFVWTQLGEWCSETCYNAEHHHFRQKGYEERYAKLRRLEDLRSDDVRDVERARFLRALDKLWIDFRDDAAELLRGADTLDEGYYAELFDHRLARDLELVADEEFRNRYLSGYELSQVPRFRPDVRGWRDFIDSLVRQICLDGVRKGSQALLPRAILDTAELVGSGENIFDYPGDLLDLLKRVFEKGEAGNAAMAKAATLITRYHCE
;
A
#
# COMPACT_ATOMS: atom_id res chain seq x y z
N MET A 1 -29.18 19.37 17.47
CA MET A 1 -28.65 18.83 18.73
C MET A 1 -27.20 18.42 18.49
N ALA A 2 -26.25 19.13 19.12
CA ALA A 2 -24.83 18.84 18.97
C ALA A 2 -24.48 17.60 19.80
N THR A 3 -24.10 16.51 19.12
CA THR A 3 -23.53 15.31 19.75
C THR A 3 -22.18 15.69 20.36
N THR A 4 -22.13 15.90 21.67
CA THR A 4 -20.88 16.12 22.41
C THR A 4 -20.03 14.86 22.34
N ASN A 5 -18.87 14.99 21.70
CA ASN A 5 -17.96 13.90 21.36
C ASN A 5 -17.00 13.65 22.55
N HIS A 6 -17.54 13.18 23.68
CA HIS A 6 -16.92 13.13 25.02
C HIS A 6 -15.53 12.46 25.12
N SER A 7 -15.07 11.79 24.07
CA SER A 7 -13.81 11.04 24.07
C SER A 7 -12.59 11.86 23.64
N PHE A 8 -12.77 12.99 22.93
CA PHE A 8 -11.67 13.92 22.63
C PHE A 8 -11.42 14.94 23.76
N ASP A 9 -12.29 14.98 24.78
CA ASP A 9 -12.21 15.85 25.96
C ASP A 9 -10.85 15.74 26.68
N LEU A 10 -10.18 14.58 26.58
CA LEU A 10 -8.84 14.34 27.14
C LEU A 10 -7.75 15.23 26.51
N PHE A 11 -7.98 15.74 25.31
CA PHE A 11 -7.10 16.66 24.58
C PHE A 11 -7.67 18.08 24.49
N GLU A 12 -8.66 18.43 25.30
CA GLU A 12 -9.18 19.78 25.33
C GLU A 12 -8.25 20.73 26.08
N ARG A 13 -8.19 21.97 25.57
CA ARG A 13 -7.47 23.05 26.23
C ARG A 13 -8.17 23.43 27.53
N ARG A 14 -7.41 23.42 28.62
CA ARG A 14 -7.85 24.03 29.88
C ARG A 14 -7.80 25.56 29.74
N PRO A 15 -8.79 26.30 30.25
CA PRO A 15 -8.80 27.77 30.19
C PRO A 15 -7.49 28.38 30.70
N GLY A 16 -6.85 29.21 29.87
CA GLY A 16 -5.58 29.88 30.19
C GLY A 16 -4.31 29.01 30.12
N TRP A 17 -4.43 27.70 29.91
CA TRP A 17 -3.28 26.81 29.76
C TRP A 17 -2.88 26.67 28.29
N LYS A 18 -1.57 26.59 28.01
CA LYS A 18 -1.03 26.44 26.65
C LYS A 18 -0.25 25.14 26.54
N ALA A 19 -0.61 24.29 25.57
CA ALA A 19 0.19 23.11 25.24
C ALA A 19 1.52 23.56 24.58
N VAL A 20 2.64 23.25 25.22
CA VAL A 20 3.98 23.63 24.76
C VAL A 20 4.59 22.48 23.95
N ASP A 21 4.62 21.29 24.54
CA ASP A 21 5.14 20.08 23.92
C ASP A 21 4.08 18.99 24.01
N VAL A 22 3.83 18.33 22.88
CA VAL A 22 2.99 17.13 22.83
C VAL A 22 3.80 16.02 22.19
N LEU A 23 3.86 14.87 22.85
CA LEU A 23 4.38 13.62 22.33
C LEU A 23 3.21 12.67 22.07
N VAL A 24 3.20 12.05 20.91
CA VAL A 24 2.31 10.94 20.56
C VAL A 24 3.19 9.75 20.17
N VAL A 25 3.07 8.64 20.89
CA VAL A 25 3.66 7.35 20.53
C VAL A 25 2.52 6.37 20.27
N THR A 26 2.44 5.83 19.07
CA THR A 26 1.29 5.00 18.66
C THR A 26 1.65 4.10 17.48
N PRO A 27 1.12 2.87 17.40
CA PRO A 27 1.35 2.02 16.23
C PRO A 27 0.52 2.44 15.01
N TYR A 28 -0.64 3.08 15.22
CA TYR A 28 -1.59 3.36 14.15
C TYR A 28 -2.10 4.80 14.20
N VAL A 29 -2.26 5.39 13.02
CA VAL A 29 -2.57 6.81 12.84
C VAL A 29 -3.70 7.01 11.84
N GLU A 30 -4.53 8.03 12.07
CA GLU A 30 -5.50 8.52 11.07
C GLU A 30 -5.54 10.05 11.03
N ARG A 31 -5.84 10.58 9.83
CA ARG A 31 -5.90 12.02 9.54
C ARG A 31 -6.77 12.80 10.52
N GLN A 32 -7.95 12.27 10.81
CA GLN A 32 -8.94 12.96 11.63
C GLN A 32 -8.46 13.18 13.06
N PHE A 33 -7.71 12.23 13.63
CA PHE A 33 -7.16 12.38 14.98
C PHE A 33 -6.17 13.55 15.05
N PHE A 34 -5.21 13.60 14.12
CA PHE A 34 -4.19 14.65 14.11
C PHE A 34 -4.74 16.03 13.75
N THR A 35 -5.76 16.08 12.90
CA THR A 35 -6.51 17.32 12.60
C THR A 35 -7.12 17.87 13.89
N ARG A 36 -7.89 17.05 14.62
CA ARG A 36 -8.52 17.45 15.88
C ARG A 36 -7.51 17.79 16.97
N LEU A 37 -6.43 17.02 17.10
CA LEU A 37 -5.37 17.29 18.07
C LEU A 37 -4.70 18.64 17.80
N ALA A 38 -4.39 18.94 16.53
CA ALA A 38 -3.78 20.20 16.13
C ALA A 38 -4.74 21.39 16.38
N GLU A 39 -6.03 21.25 16.06
CA GLU A 39 -7.04 22.30 16.28
C GLU A 39 -7.35 22.55 17.76
N GLY A 40 -7.50 21.48 18.54
CA GLY A 40 -7.88 21.50 19.94
C GLY A 40 -6.74 21.95 20.84
N LEU A 41 -5.58 21.27 20.80
CA LEU A 41 -4.43 21.59 21.65
C LEU A 41 -3.60 22.76 21.12
N ARG A 42 -3.51 22.91 19.80
CA ARG A 42 -2.57 23.80 19.07
C ARG A 42 -1.21 23.85 19.75
N PRO A 43 -0.51 22.71 19.86
CA PRO A 43 0.74 22.62 20.58
C PRO A 43 1.82 23.47 19.90
N ARG A 44 2.71 24.11 20.67
CA ARG A 44 3.86 24.79 20.06
C ARG A 44 4.79 23.81 19.34
N ARG A 45 4.95 22.61 19.90
CA ARG A 45 5.77 21.53 19.35
C ARG A 45 5.00 20.21 19.45
N LEU A 46 4.95 19.48 18.34
CA LEU A 46 4.33 18.16 18.26
C LEU A 46 5.38 17.15 17.81
N SER A 47 5.60 16.12 18.59
CA SER A 47 6.47 14.99 18.28
C SER A 47 5.60 13.75 18.15
N VAL A 48 5.63 13.10 17.00
CA VAL A 48 4.86 11.90 16.69
C VAL A 48 5.85 10.80 16.36
N ILE A 49 5.78 9.70 17.09
CA ILE A 49 6.55 8.49 16.87
C ILE A 49 5.56 7.40 16.49
N ILE A 50 5.66 6.93 15.25
CA ILE A 50 4.79 5.90 14.68
C ILE A 50 5.57 4.60 14.57
N ASP A 51 4.93 3.46 14.77
CA ASP A 51 5.56 2.16 14.53
C ASP A 51 6.09 2.09 13.09
N ASP A 52 7.24 1.46 12.90
CA ASP A 52 7.89 1.38 11.59
C ASP A 52 7.41 0.24 10.69
N GLY A 53 6.35 -0.46 11.09
CA GLY A 53 5.42 -1.11 10.18
C GLY A 53 4.51 -0.12 9.45
N CYS A 54 4.52 1.18 9.81
CA CYS A 54 3.83 2.21 9.04
C CYS A 54 4.54 2.58 7.73
N ARG A 55 3.75 3.02 6.75
CA ARG A 55 4.17 3.43 5.41
C ARG A 55 4.61 4.90 5.49
N LEU A 56 5.44 5.31 4.54
CA LEU A 56 5.81 6.72 4.41
C LEU A 56 4.57 7.61 4.18
N ASP A 57 3.57 7.10 3.46
CA ASP A 57 2.28 7.78 3.27
C ASP A 57 1.56 8.11 4.57
N ASP A 58 1.73 7.31 5.63
CA ASP A 58 1.14 7.63 6.94
C ASP A 58 1.86 8.81 7.61
N VAL A 59 3.19 8.88 7.46
CA VAL A 59 3.99 10.01 7.95
C VAL A 59 3.60 11.28 7.19
N ASP A 60 3.45 11.18 5.87
CA ASP A 60 3.02 12.28 5.02
C ASP A 60 1.58 12.70 5.32
N MET A 61 0.68 11.74 5.58
CA MET A 61 -0.69 12.00 5.99
C MET A 61 -0.75 12.79 7.30
N VAL A 62 0.01 12.39 8.32
CA VAL A 62 0.09 13.12 9.59
C VAL A 62 0.66 14.53 9.35
N THR A 63 1.70 14.64 8.53
CA THR A 63 2.34 15.92 8.21
C THR A 63 1.37 16.87 7.50
N LYS A 64 0.64 16.39 6.49
CA LYS A 64 -0.40 17.16 5.78
C LYS A 64 -1.54 17.55 6.73
N ALA A 65 -2.07 16.60 7.49
CA ALA A 65 -3.17 16.83 8.43
C ALA A 65 -2.87 17.96 9.42
N VAL A 66 -1.67 17.97 10.01
CA VAL A 66 -1.26 19.02 10.96
C VAL A 66 -0.91 20.32 10.22
N SER A 67 -0.37 20.26 9.00
CA SER A 67 0.02 21.47 8.26
C SER A 67 -1.18 22.28 7.78
N GLU A 68 -2.26 21.63 7.38
CA GLU A 68 -3.48 22.27 6.87
C GLU A 68 -4.23 23.08 7.94
N VAL A 69 -4.23 22.62 9.20
CA VAL A 69 -5.00 23.25 10.29
C VAL A 69 -4.14 23.86 11.41
N GLY A 70 -2.86 23.50 11.48
CA GLY A 70 -2.05 23.65 12.69
C GLY A 70 -1.29 24.96 12.83
N GLY A 71 -1.19 25.82 11.80
CA GLY A 71 -0.45 27.08 11.88
C GLY A 71 0.93 26.95 12.55
N ARG A 72 1.10 27.49 13.77
CA ARG A 72 2.34 27.34 14.57
C ARG A 72 2.72 25.88 14.89
N SER A 73 1.74 24.99 15.07
CA SER A 73 1.97 23.56 15.32
C SER A 73 2.61 22.86 14.11
N ALA A 74 2.30 23.31 12.89
CA ALA A 74 2.90 22.79 11.67
C ALA A 74 4.42 23.01 11.65
N SER A 75 4.86 24.22 12.01
CA SER A 75 6.30 24.54 12.09
C SER A 75 7.07 23.77 13.17
N GLY A 76 6.35 23.28 14.19
CA GLY A 76 6.93 22.56 15.32
C GLY A 76 6.82 21.04 15.22
N LEU A 77 6.19 20.52 14.16
CA LEU A 77 5.93 19.09 13.97
C LEU A 77 7.21 18.32 13.65
N ARG A 78 7.38 17.19 14.31
CA ARG A 78 8.25 16.09 13.87
C ARG A 78 7.44 14.80 13.91
N CYS A 79 7.28 14.18 12.75
CA CYS A 79 6.70 12.85 12.63
C CYS A 79 7.79 11.90 12.15
N VAL A 80 8.08 10.87 12.93
CA VAL A 80 9.18 9.93 12.67
C VAL A 80 8.74 8.51 12.96
N LEU A 81 9.42 7.56 12.34
CA LEU A 81 9.25 6.15 12.64
C LEU A 81 10.04 5.78 13.90
N GLY A 82 9.47 4.85 14.67
CA GLY A 82 10.03 4.27 15.87
C GLY A 82 9.93 2.75 15.85
N SER A 83 10.89 2.10 16.49
CA SER A 83 10.97 0.64 16.56
C SER A 83 11.22 0.17 18.00
N ALA A 84 10.71 -1.02 18.31
CA ALA A 84 11.01 -1.77 19.53
C ALA A 84 11.50 -3.19 19.14
N ALA A 85 11.78 -4.05 20.12
CA ALA A 85 11.86 -5.49 19.84
C ALA A 85 10.44 -5.97 19.47
N GLY A 86 10.21 -6.27 18.19
CA GLY A 86 8.88 -6.48 17.61
C GLY A 86 8.10 -5.17 17.33
N LEU A 87 6.76 -5.27 17.33
CA LEU A 87 5.87 -4.13 17.04
C LEU A 87 5.81 -3.13 18.21
N MET A 88 5.96 -1.84 17.91
CA MET A 88 5.78 -0.75 18.86
C MET A 88 4.28 -0.52 19.14
N HIS A 89 3.69 -1.41 19.94
CA HIS A 89 2.25 -1.38 20.24
C HIS A 89 1.84 -0.38 21.35
N LEU A 90 2.78 0.45 21.83
CA LEU A 90 2.55 1.46 22.86
C LEU A 90 1.59 2.55 22.34
N LYS A 91 0.54 2.88 23.11
CA LYS A 91 -0.29 4.07 22.88
C LYS A 91 -0.16 5.03 24.05
N LEU A 92 0.61 6.09 23.84
CA LEU A 92 1.00 7.02 24.89
C LEU A 92 0.99 8.45 24.33
N PHE A 93 0.33 9.34 25.05
CA PHE A 93 0.23 10.76 24.73
C PHE A 93 0.71 11.55 25.94
N TYR A 94 1.75 12.35 25.76
CA TYR A 94 2.33 13.15 26.84
C TYR A 94 2.25 14.62 26.48
N ILE A 95 1.67 15.43 27.38
CA ILE A 95 1.40 16.85 27.14
C ILE A 95 2.09 17.66 28.22
N VAL A 96 2.94 18.60 27.80
CA VAL A 96 3.52 19.63 28.66
C VAL A 96 2.73 20.92 28.48
N TRP A 97 2.16 21.39 29.59
CA TRP A 97 1.38 22.61 29.65
C TRP A 97 2.19 23.75 30.27
N LEU A 98 1.98 24.96 29.77
CA LEU A 98 2.31 26.20 30.46
C LEU A 98 1.03 26.74 31.10
N THR A 99 1.03 26.85 32.42
CA THR A 99 -0.10 27.42 33.18
C THR A 99 -0.12 28.94 33.10
N PRO A 100 -1.23 29.62 33.48
CA PRO A 100 -1.28 31.09 33.57
C PRO A 100 -0.16 31.68 34.43
N GLY A 101 0.21 30.99 35.52
CA GLY A 101 1.34 31.37 36.39
C GLY A 101 2.73 31.04 35.82
N LYS A 102 2.84 30.77 34.52
CA LYS A 102 4.07 30.41 33.80
C LYS A 102 4.79 29.17 34.35
N ARG A 103 4.10 28.28 35.07
CA ARG A 103 4.65 27.01 35.56
C ARG A 103 4.41 25.91 34.54
N LYS A 104 5.32 24.92 34.50
CA LYS A 104 5.13 23.71 33.69
C LYS A 104 4.28 22.70 34.46
N ALA A 105 3.21 22.23 33.82
CA ALA A 105 2.43 21.08 34.28
C ALA A 105 2.48 19.99 33.20
N ARG A 106 2.27 18.74 33.59
CA ARG A 106 2.44 17.59 32.69
C ARG A 106 1.27 16.64 32.83
N THR A 107 0.82 16.10 31.70
CA THR A 107 -0.25 15.11 31.64
C THR A 107 0.24 13.93 30.82
N LEU A 108 0.01 12.73 31.32
CA LEU A 108 0.19 11.48 30.59
C LEU A 108 -1.18 10.88 30.32
N ILE A 109 -1.43 10.47 29.08
CA ILE A 109 -2.59 9.70 28.67
C ILE A 109 -2.07 8.43 28.03
N PHE A 110 -2.59 7.28 28.43
CA PHE A 110 -2.14 5.98 27.91
C PHE A 110 -3.26 4.96 28.02
N GLY A 111 -3.19 3.89 27.23
CA GLY A 111 -4.26 2.90 27.20
C GLY A 111 -4.25 2.04 25.95
N SER A 112 -5.43 1.55 25.56
CA SER A 112 -5.65 0.76 24.35
C SER A 112 -5.90 1.61 23.09
N ALA A 113 -6.27 2.89 23.24
CA ALA A 113 -6.65 3.76 22.14
C ALA A 113 -5.48 4.17 21.24
N ASN A 114 -5.55 3.82 19.96
CA ASN A 114 -4.63 4.33 18.94
C ASN A 114 -4.94 5.78 18.56
N ALA A 115 -4.00 6.46 17.88
CA ALA A 115 -4.19 7.82 17.37
C ALA A 115 -5.09 7.85 16.13
N THR A 116 -6.32 7.34 16.26
CA THR A 116 -7.29 7.17 15.19
C THR A 116 -8.65 7.74 15.59
N LYS A 117 -9.58 7.86 14.63
CA LYS A 117 -10.96 8.26 14.93
C LYS A 117 -11.64 7.25 15.84
N GLN A 118 -11.40 5.95 15.63
CA GLN A 118 -12.08 4.90 16.40
C GLN A 118 -11.58 4.87 17.85
N GLY A 119 -10.30 5.15 18.09
CA GLY A 119 -9.72 5.18 19.42
C GLY A 119 -10.20 6.36 20.30
N PHE A 120 -10.59 7.47 19.70
CA PHE A 120 -11.01 8.69 20.43
C PHE A 120 -12.38 9.24 20.03
N GLY A 121 -13.11 8.53 19.18
CA GLY A 121 -14.42 8.94 18.69
C GLY A 121 -15.59 8.46 19.54
N GLY A 122 -15.34 7.57 20.52
CA GLY A 122 -16.33 7.11 21.50
C GLY A 122 -17.51 6.26 20.98
N LEU A 123 -17.55 5.94 19.68
CA LEU A 123 -18.73 5.30 19.04
C LEU A 123 -18.48 3.90 18.48
N LEU A 124 -17.22 3.46 18.33
CA LEU A 124 -16.88 2.23 17.62
C LEU A 124 -16.13 1.21 18.49
N ASN A 125 -15.12 1.66 19.24
CA ASN A 125 -14.31 0.79 20.08
C ASN A 125 -14.57 1.06 21.56
N ALA A 126 -14.64 -0.01 22.36
CA ALA A 126 -14.51 0.08 23.80
C ALA A 126 -13.03 0.20 24.16
N GLU A 127 -12.57 1.42 24.45
CA GLU A 127 -11.18 1.70 24.78
C GLU A 127 -11.00 1.90 26.29
N LEU A 128 -9.93 1.34 26.86
CA LEU A 128 -9.49 1.63 28.21
C LEU A 128 -8.40 2.69 28.16
N ILE A 129 -8.71 3.89 28.65
CA ILE A 129 -7.80 5.05 28.64
C ILE A 129 -7.64 5.58 30.06
N ALA A 130 -6.39 5.75 30.49
CA ALA A 130 -6.04 6.39 31.75
C ALA A 130 -5.39 7.76 31.48
N SER A 131 -5.71 8.74 32.33
CA SER A 131 -5.10 10.07 32.33
C SER A 131 -4.49 10.35 33.70
N CYS A 132 -3.25 10.82 33.74
CA CYS A 132 -2.50 11.09 34.97
C CYS A 132 -1.82 12.45 34.91
N ALA A 133 -1.95 13.24 35.98
CA ALA A 133 -1.15 14.44 36.18
C ALA A 133 0.24 14.07 36.70
N LEU A 134 1.29 14.48 35.99
CA LEU A 134 2.66 14.13 36.35
C LEU A 134 3.35 15.23 37.17
N THR A 135 4.06 14.82 38.23
CA THR A 135 4.90 15.71 39.04
C THR A 135 6.35 15.25 38.97
N ILE A 136 7.30 16.19 38.99
CA ILE A 136 8.72 15.87 38.92
C ILE A 136 9.15 15.02 40.12
N VAL A 137 8.59 15.28 41.31
CA VAL A 137 8.97 14.58 42.55
C VAL A 137 8.56 13.11 42.52
N ARG A 138 7.36 12.79 42.02
CA ARG A 138 6.85 11.41 42.06
C ARG A 138 7.08 10.62 40.79
N HIS A 139 7.18 11.28 39.64
CA HIS A 139 7.14 10.63 38.33
C HIS A 139 8.35 11.02 37.46
N ALA A 140 9.50 11.28 38.09
CA ALA A 140 10.73 11.70 37.40
C ALA A 140 11.11 10.77 36.24
N GLU A 141 11.03 9.45 36.45
CA GLU A 141 11.41 8.45 35.44
C GLU A 141 10.48 8.44 34.22
N VAL A 142 9.15 8.52 34.43
CA VAL A 142 8.18 8.62 33.33
C VAL A 142 8.40 9.90 32.53
N ILE A 143 8.63 11.01 33.23
CA ILE A 143 8.90 12.32 32.62
C ILE A 143 10.19 12.24 31.81
N ALA A 144 11.26 11.70 32.37
CA ALA A 144 12.55 11.55 31.71
C ALA A 144 12.44 10.68 30.46
N TRP A 145 11.70 9.57 30.50
CA TRP A 145 11.46 8.72 29.34
C TRP A 145 10.72 9.47 28.22
N CYS A 146 9.65 10.19 28.55
CA CYS A 146 8.88 10.96 27.57
C CYS A 146 9.70 12.11 26.98
N GLU A 147 10.46 12.82 27.81
CA GLU A 147 11.33 13.91 27.36
C GLU A 147 12.48 13.37 26.48
N ALA A 148 13.05 12.20 26.80
CA ALA A 148 14.01 11.51 25.96
C ALA A 148 13.43 11.10 24.59
N ALA A 149 12.19 10.61 24.54
CA ALA A 149 11.51 10.30 23.29
C ALA A 149 11.26 11.56 22.42
N ILE A 150 10.90 12.69 23.04
CA ILE A 150 10.79 13.98 22.32
C ILE A 150 12.14 14.40 21.73
N VAL A 151 13.22 14.31 22.51
CA VAL A 151 14.57 14.64 22.04
C VAL A 151 14.99 13.72 20.89
N ALA A 152 14.77 12.41 21.03
CA ALA A 152 15.06 11.41 20.02
C ALA A 152 14.27 11.64 18.72
N SER A 153 13.02 12.11 18.78
CA SER A 153 12.24 12.45 17.57
C SER A 153 12.81 13.64 16.77
N ARG A 154 13.75 14.38 17.35
CA ARG A 154 14.34 15.60 16.78
C ARG A 154 15.81 15.44 16.41
N SER A 155 16.44 14.31 16.71
CA SER A 155 17.82 14.05 16.30
C SER A 155 17.93 13.90 14.79
N LYS A 156 19.09 14.26 14.22
CA LYS A 156 19.38 14.12 12.77
C LYS A 156 19.61 12.67 12.33
N GLY A 157 19.36 11.69 13.20
CA GLY A 157 19.55 10.27 12.94
C GLY A 157 18.90 9.40 14.01
N SER A 158 19.21 8.11 13.95
CA SER A 158 18.71 7.10 14.90
C SER A 158 19.13 7.43 16.33
N ALA A 159 18.18 7.51 17.26
CA ALA A 159 18.43 7.70 18.69
C ALA A 159 17.71 6.62 19.50
N VAL A 160 18.34 6.18 20.60
CA VAL A 160 17.77 5.16 21.49
C VAL A 160 17.18 5.85 22.72
N VAL A 161 15.92 5.52 23.01
CA VAL A 161 15.24 5.82 24.27
C VAL A 161 15.38 4.60 25.18
N PRO A 162 16.06 4.69 26.34
CA PRO A 162 16.23 3.55 27.23
C PRO A 162 14.87 3.09 27.79
N ALA A 163 14.75 1.80 28.12
CA ALA A 163 13.55 1.29 28.78
C ALA A 163 13.44 1.85 30.20
N ALA A 164 12.22 2.06 30.68
CA ALA A 164 11.92 2.35 32.09
C ALA A 164 10.89 1.33 32.58
N ARG A 165 11.35 0.35 33.37
CA ARG A 165 10.54 -0.80 33.79
C ARG A 165 9.96 -0.56 35.19
N ASP A 166 8.73 -0.99 35.38
CA ASP A 166 8.04 -1.02 36.67
C ASP A 166 7.96 0.36 37.38
N VAL A 167 7.86 1.43 36.60
CA VAL A 167 7.79 2.80 37.09
C VAL A 167 6.44 3.03 37.77
N GLU A 168 6.45 3.40 39.04
CA GLU A 168 5.22 3.64 39.80
C GLU A 168 4.54 4.95 39.34
N LEU A 169 3.30 4.83 38.87
CA LEU A 169 2.47 5.97 38.47
C LEU A 169 1.50 6.38 39.61
N ALA A 170 1.01 5.39 40.33
CA ALA A 170 0.19 5.55 41.52
C ALA A 170 0.29 4.26 42.36
N LYS A 171 -0.23 4.29 43.59
CA LYS A 171 -0.25 3.11 44.46
C LYS A 171 -0.90 1.92 43.73
N GLY A 172 -0.11 0.86 43.49
CA GLY A 172 -0.55 -0.35 42.79
C GLY A 172 -0.61 -0.24 41.26
N ILE A 173 -0.24 0.89 40.66
CA ILE A 173 -0.21 1.10 39.21
C ILE A 173 1.24 1.34 38.77
N ARG A 174 1.78 0.39 37.99
CA ARG A 174 3.13 0.47 37.43
C ARG A 174 3.09 0.48 35.91
N LEU A 175 3.95 1.29 35.31
CA LEU A 175 4.15 1.37 33.87
C LEU A 175 5.44 0.65 33.47
N ARG A 176 5.38 -0.07 32.34
CA ARG A 176 6.54 -0.65 31.67
C ARG A 176 6.72 0.06 30.34
N LEU A 177 7.63 1.02 30.31
CA LEU A 177 7.97 1.78 29.12
C LEU A 177 9.10 1.06 28.37
N PRO A 178 8.88 0.68 27.09
CA PRO A 178 9.84 -0.11 26.35
C PRO A 178 11.09 0.71 25.99
N ARG A 179 12.16 -0.01 25.62
CA ARG A 179 13.27 0.59 24.88
C ARG A 179 12.76 0.89 23.47
N LEU A 180 13.00 2.11 22.98
CA LEU A 180 12.63 2.51 21.62
C LEU A 180 13.86 2.98 20.84
N THR A 181 13.86 2.74 19.54
CA THR A 181 14.79 3.38 18.61
C THR A 181 13.99 4.30 17.70
N VAL A 182 14.34 5.58 17.64
CA VAL A 182 13.57 6.62 16.96
C VAL A 182 14.38 7.22 15.82
N GLY A 183 13.75 7.55 14.70
CA GLY A 183 14.40 8.24 13.58
C GLY A 183 15.17 7.32 12.64
N ARG A 184 15.00 5.99 12.75
CA ARG A 184 15.40 5.06 11.69
C ARG A 184 14.39 5.15 10.55
N LYS A 185 14.87 5.08 9.30
CA LYS A 185 13.98 4.94 8.13
C LYS A 185 13.23 3.61 8.14
N LYS A 186 13.80 2.58 8.78
CA LYS A 186 13.22 1.24 8.90
C LYS A 186 13.92 0.45 10.01
N SER A 187 13.18 -0.34 10.79
CA SER A 187 13.77 -1.39 11.63
C SER A 187 14.31 -2.52 10.78
N ALA A 188 15.28 -3.24 11.37
CA ALA A 188 15.57 -4.60 10.94
C ALA A 188 14.28 -5.45 11.02
N MET A 189 14.19 -6.51 10.22
CA MET A 189 13.06 -7.44 10.30
C MET A 189 13.19 -8.27 11.59
N ALA A 190 12.73 -7.67 12.68
CA ALA A 190 12.93 -8.11 14.06
C ALA A 190 11.98 -9.24 14.46
N SER A 191 10.88 -9.42 13.74
CA SER A 191 9.90 -10.47 14.00
C SER A 191 9.36 -11.06 12.69
N PHE A 192 8.85 -12.29 12.80
CA PHE A 192 8.15 -12.97 11.71
C PHE A 192 6.94 -12.15 11.21
N ASP A 193 6.12 -11.63 12.14
CA ASP A 193 4.95 -10.84 11.78
C ASP A 193 5.32 -9.59 10.97
N LEU A 194 6.39 -8.90 11.35
CA LEU A 194 6.88 -7.74 10.62
C LEU A 194 7.47 -8.13 9.25
N TRP A 195 8.13 -9.29 9.16
CA TRP A 195 8.60 -9.85 7.89
C TRP A 195 7.45 -10.07 6.91
N VAL A 196 6.39 -10.71 7.37
CA VAL A 196 5.20 -10.98 6.57
C VAL A 196 4.45 -9.69 6.19
N GLN A 197 4.22 -8.78 7.15
CA GLN A 197 3.48 -7.52 6.92
C GLN A 197 4.15 -6.57 5.95
N ARG A 198 5.48 -6.64 5.79
CA ARG A 198 6.23 -5.81 4.83
C ARG A 198 6.29 -6.41 3.43
N GLY A 199 5.80 -7.64 3.24
CA GLY A 199 5.78 -8.26 1.93
C GLY A 199 4.81 -7.61 0.94
N TRP A 200 4.83 -8.15 -0.27
CA TRP A 200 4.06 -7.67 -1.41
C TRP A 200 3.13 -8.77 -1.91
N LEU A 201 1.94 -8.36 -2.32
CA LEU A 201 0.93 -9.17 -2.98
C LEU A 201 0.95 -8.88 -4.48
N LEU A 202 1.02 -9.95 -5.26
CA LEU A 202 0.89 -9.95 -6.71
C LEU A 202 -0.55 -10.29 -7.09
N SER A 203 -1.15 -9.45 -7.93
CA SER A 203 -2.41 -9.74 -8.60
C SER A 203 -2.28 -9.45 -10.10
N LYS A 204 -3.03 -10.17 -10.92
CA LYS A 204 -3.05 -9.94 -12.37
C LYS A 204 -3.68 -8.58 -12.65
N TYR A 205 -2.96 -7.70 -13.33
CA TYR A 205 -3.50 -6.40 -13.73
C TYR A 205 -4.49 -6.60 -14.87
N ARG A 206 -5.68 -6.02 -14.72
CA ARG A 206 -6.71 -5.98 -15.75
C ARG A 206 -6.88 -4.53 -16.17
N PRO A 207 -6.25 -4.08 -17.28
CA PRO A 207 -6.42 -2.71 -17.72
C PRO A 207 -7.88 -2.44 -18.07
N ASP A 208 -8.24 -1.15 -18.04
CA ASP A 208 -9.52 -0.70 -18.58
C ASP A 208 -9.66 -1.20 -20.04
N PRO A 209 -10.73 -1.94 -20.38
CA PRO A 209 -10.95 -2.44 -21.74
C PRO A 209 -11.04 -1.36 -22.82
N SER A 210 -11.17 -0.08 -22.44
CA SER A 210 -11.17 1.08 -23.33
C SER A 210 -9.78 1.70 -23.54
N PHE A 211 -8.75 1.30 -22.80
CA PHE A 211 -7.41 1.84 -22.98
C PHE A 211 -6.85 1.44 -24.36
N LEU A 212 -6.26 2.41 -25.08
CA LEU A 212 -5.82 2.32 -26.48
C LEU A 212 -6.95 1.98 -27.48
N ARG A 213 -8.20 2.23 -27.09
CA ARG A 213 -9.37 1.98 -27.91
C ARG A 213 -10.34 3.16 -27.88
N ILE A 214 -10.92 3.49 -29.02
CA ILE A 214 -11.96 4.52 -29.14
C ILE A 214 -13.31 3.82 -29.17
N PRO A 215 -14.10 3.88 -28.08
CA PRO A 215 -15.45 3.33 -28.09
C PRO A 215 -16.41 4.23 -28.87
N ILE A 216 -17.16 3.63 -29.79
CA ILE A 216 -18.23 4.28 -30.54
C ILE A 216 -19.55 3.63 -30.13
N HIS A 217 -20.43 4.46 -29.58
CA HIS A 217 -21.79 4.05 -29.26
C HIS A 217 -22.67 4.18 -30.50
N LEU A 218 -23.32 3.09 -30.87
CA LEU A 218 -24.23 3.06 -32.01
C LEU A 218 -25.62 3.55 -31.60
N GLY A 219 -26.31 4.28 -32.48
CA GLY A 219 -27.68 4.74 -32.25
C GLY A 219 -28.67 3.56 -32.11
N LYS A 220 -28.50 2.54 -32.95
CA LYS A 220 -29.19 1.24 -32.86
C LYS A 220 -28.19 0.08 -32.74
N GLY A 221 -28.69 -1.08 -32.35
CA GLY A 221 -27.86 -2.29 -32.35
C GLY A 221 -27.67 -2.80 -33.77
N LEU A 222 -26.49 -3.36 -34.06
CA LEU A 222 -26.24 -4.09 -35.30
C LEU A 222 -27.26 -5.23 -35.42
N SER A 223 -27.99 -5.24 -36.53
CA SER A 223 -29.16 -6.10 -36.75
C SER A 223 -28.80 -7.44 -37.38
N GLN A 224 -27.61 -7.55 -38.00
CA GLN A 224 -27.18 -8.72 -38.79
C GLN A 224 -25.70 -9.06 -38.61
N THR A 225 -25.35 -10.33 -38.78
CA THR A 225 -23.95 -10.84 -38.78
C THR A 225 -23.10 -10.17 -39.87
N ASP A 226 -23.72 -9.75 -40.98
CA ASP A 226 -23.01 -9.06 -42.06
C ASP A 226 -22.52 -7.67 -41.65
N GLN A 227 -23.30 -6.91 -40.87
CA GLN A 227 -22.88 -5.59 -40.37
C GLN A 227 -21.73 -5.72 -39.36
N GLU A 228 -21.75 -6.77 -38.52
CA GLU A 228 -20.64 -7.10 -37.62
C GLU A 228 -19.37 -7.47 -38.41
N ARG A 229 -19.50 -8.26 -39.49
CA ARG A 229 -18.40 -8.62 -40.39
C ARG A 229 -17.84 -7.41 -41.14
N VAL A 230 -18.71 -6.50 -41.59
CA VAL A 230 -18.32 -5.24 -42.25
C VAL A 230 -17.54 -4.36 -41.27
N ALA A 231 -18.02 -4.21 -40.03
CA ALA A 231 -17.30 -3.48 -38.98
C ALA A 231 -15.92 -4.08 -38.68
N ALA A 232 -15.84 -5.41 -38.54
CA ALA A 232 -14.58 -6.12 -38.34
C ALA A 232 -13.60 -5.92 -39.51
N THR A 233 -14.10 -5.98 -40.75
CA THR A 233 -13.30 -5.80 -41.97
C THR A 233 -12.82 -4.35 -42.14
N SER A 234 -13.51 -3.40 -41.53
CA SER A 234 -13.12 -1.98 -41.46
C SER A 234 -12.22 -1.66 -40.27
N GLY A 235 -11.80 -2.68 -39.51
CA GLY A 235 -10.81 -2.55 -38.42
C GLY A 235 -11.41 -2.30 -37.03
N PHE A 236 -12.71 -2.43 -36.86
CA PHE A 236 -13.38 -2.26 -35.57
C PHE A 236 -13.59 -3.60 -34.87
N PHE A 237 -13.44 -3.62 -33.54
CA PHE A 237 -13.95 -4.72 -32.73
C PHE A 237 -15.41 -4.48 -32.36
N VAL A 238 -16.17 -5.57 -32.34
CA VAL A 238 -17.60 -5.59 -31.99
C VAL A 238 -17.79 -6.36 -30.68
N PRO A 239 -17.44 -5.79 -29.51
CA PRO A 239 -17.60 -6.47 -28.23
C PRO A 239 -19.07 -6.62 -27.80
N ALA A 240 -19.97 -5.79 -28.34
CA ALA A 240 -21.41 -5.83 -28.08
C ALA A 240 -22.17 -5.23 -29.26
N LYS A 241 -23.43 -5.67 -29.48
CA LYS A 241 -24.25 -5.23 -30.63
C LYS A 241 -24.45 -3.71 -30.76
N LYS A 242 -24.33 -2.93 -29.68
CA LYS A 242 -24.49 -1.46 -29.67
C LYS A 242 -23.18 -0.68 -29.52
N ARG A 243 -22.03 -1.35 -29.63
CA ARG A 243 -20.72 -0.70 -29.42
C ARG A 243 -19.69 -1.24 -30.40
N LEU A 244 -19.08 -0.32 -31.14
CA LEU A 244 -17.85 -0.57 -31.88
C LEU A 244 -16.67 -0.03 -31.07
N THR A 245 -15.50 -0.62 -31.25
CA THR A 245 -14.25 -0.10 -30.67
C THR A 245 -13.17 -0.08 -31.73
N PHE A 246 -12.55 1.07 -31.94
CA PHE A 246 -11.44 1.23 -32.86
C PHE A 246 -10.10 1.21 -32.09
N PRO A 247 -9.18 0.28 -32.38
CA PRO A 247 -7.85 0.30 -31.79
C PRO A 247 -7.00 1.41 -32.41
N PHE A 248 -6.37 2.22 -31.55
CA PHE A 248 -5.38 3.20 -31.97
C PHE A 248 -4.03 2.92 -31.29
N ALA A 249 -2.98 3.59 -31.74
CA ALA A 249 -1.61 3.32 -31.29
C ALA A 249 -1.15 1.86 -31.50
N VAL A 250 -1.60 1.22 -32.58
CA VAL A 250 -1.17 -0.12 -32.98
C VAL A 250 0.20 -0.03 -33.66
N PRO A 251 1.25 -0.75 -33.21
CA PRO A 251 2.54 -0.78 -33.90
C PRO A 251 2.43 -1.28 -35.34
N GLU A 252 3.25 -0.75 -36.25
CA GLU A 252 3.28 -1.18 -37.65
C GLU A 252 3.54 -2.70 -37.77
N GLY A 253 2.79 -3.37 -38.64
CA GLY A 253 2.92 -4.82 -38.87
C GLY A 253 2.23 -5.71 -37.83
N GLN A 254 1.62 -5.16 -36.78
CA GLN A 254 0.77 -5.92 -35.86
C GLN A 254 -0.70 -5.83 -36.24
N THR A 255 -1.38 -6.96 -36.29
CA THR A 255 -2.84 -6.98 -36.39
C THR A 255 -3.42 -6.67 -35.01
N ALA A 256 -4.42 -5.79 -34.99
CA ALA A 256 -5.26 -5.64 -33.83
C ALA A 256 -6.18 -6.86 -33.76
N SER A 257 -5.67 -8.03 -33.37
CA SER A 257 -6.53 -9.17 -33.04
C SER A 257 -7.21 -8.89 -31.69
N GLY A 258 -8.54 -9.02 -31.69
CA GLY A 258 -9.45 -8.44 -30.68
C GLY A 258 -9.50 -9.13 -29.34
N ALA A 259 -8.61 -10.06 -29.09
CA ALA A 259 -8.36 -10.56 -27.77
C ALA A 259 -6.92 -10.19 -27.45
N ASP A 260 -6.73 -9.17 -26.60
CA ASP A 260 -5.73 -9.34 -25.56
C ASP A 260 -6.27 -10.52 -24.74
N ASP A 261 -6.13 -11.73 -25.28
CA ASP A 261 -6.55 -12.96 -24.65
C ASP A 261 -5.62 -13.05 -23.45
N TYR A 262 -6.08 -12.54 -22.33
CA TYR A 262 -5.51 -12.81 -21.02
C TYR A 262 -5.72 -14.29 -20.65
N GLY A 263 -5.79 -15.18 -21.64
CA GLY A 263 -5.83 -16.62 -21.59
C GLY A 263 -4.58 -17.18 -20.92
N ASP A 264 -4.80 -18.36 -20.35
CA ASP A 264 -4.07 -18.99 -19.26
C ASP A 264 -2.53 -18.85 -19.22
N ASP A 265 -2.06 -18.56 -18.00
CA ASP A 265 -0.94 -19.16 -17.26
C ASP A 265 0.43 -19.36 -17.91
N ASP A 266 0.74 -18.73 -19.05
CA ASP A 266 2.10 -18.79 -19.59
C ASP A 266 2.87 -17.50 -19.30
N ASP A 267 3.51 -17.49 -18.12
CA ASP A 267 4.50 -16.47 -17.71
C ASP A 267 5.57 -16.36 -18.81
N GLY A 268 5.60 -15.23 -19.51
CA GLY A 268 6.30 -15.13 -20.78
C GLY A 268 7.80 -15.32 -20.67
N GLY A 269 8.33 -16.34 -21.36
CA GLY A 269 9.74 -16.49 -21.77
C GLY A 269 10.82 -16.51 -20.69
N GLY A 270 10.47 -16.19 -19.44
CA GLY A 270 11.38 -15.92 -18.34
C GLY A 270 11.17 -16.87 -17.17
N GLY A 271 10.99 -18.17 -17.42
CA GLY A 271 10.88 -19.18 -16.38
C GLY A 271 9.69 -19.00 -15.43
N ASN A 272 9.48 -20.00 -14.59
CA ASN A 272 8.36 -20.04 -13.63
C ASN A 272 8.66 -19.18 -12.39
N TRP A 273 9.08 -17.93 -12.57
CA TRP A 273 9.55 -17.03 -11.50
C TRP A 273 8.47 -16.85 -10.42
N ARG A 274 7.20 -16.83 -10.83
CA ARG A 274 6.05 -16.72 -9.93
C ARG A 274 6.05 -17.85 -8.90
N ARG A 275 6.19 -19.10 -9.35
CA ARG A 275 6.31 -20.28 -8.45
C ARG A 275 7.61 -20.35 -7.68
N LYS A 276 8.68 -19.69 -8.13
CA LYS A 276 9.97 -19.65 -7.43
C LYS A 276 9.95 -18.68 -6.24
N PHE A 277 9.38 -17.49 -6.46
CA PHE A 277 9.52 -16.36 -5.55
C PHE A 277 8.28 -16.06 -4.70
N PHE A 278 7.11 -16.52 -5.12
CA PHE A 278 5.84 -16.22 -4.45
C PHE A 278 5.22 -17.44 -3.78
N VAL A 279 4.46 -17.16 -2.73
CA VAL A 279 3.65 -18.11 -1.97
C VAL A 279 2.20 -17.70 -2.09
N TRP A 280 1.33 -18.62 -2.50
CA TRP A 280 -0.11 -18.35 -2.53
C TRP A 280 -0.68 -18.14 -1.12
N THR A 281 -1.50 -17.11 -0.95
CA THR A 281 -2.23 -16.80 0.29
C THR A 281 -3.70 -16.54 -0.04
N GLN A 282 -4.54 -16.40 0.99
CA GLN A 282 -5.94 -16.02 0.78
C GLN A 282 -6.15 -14.63 0.15
N LEU A 283 -5.13 -13.75 0.17
CA LEU A 283 -5.20 -12.41 -0.42
C LEU A 283 -4.53 -12.32 -1.80
N GLY A 284 -3.97 -13.42 -2.32
CA GLY A 284 -3.16 -13.46 -3.53
C GLY A 284 -1.76 -13.98 -3.25
N GLU A 285 -0.85 -13.77 -4.19
CA GLU A 285 0.50 -14.32 -4.09
C GLU A 285 1.44 -13.38 -3.37
N TRP A 286 2.05 -13.86 -2.31
CA TRP A 286 2.90 -13.10 -1.44
C TRP A 286 4.38 -13.34 -1.73
N CYS A 287 5.19 -12.28 -1.75
CA CYS A 287 6.65 -12.39 -1.63
C CYS A 287 7.17 -11.44 -0.55
N SER A 288 8.35 -11.76 0.00
CA SER A 288 8.98 -10.88 0.99
C SER A 288 9.42 -9.56 0.35
N GLU A 289 9.50 -8.50 1.16
CA GLU A 289 10.01 -7.21 0.71
C GLU A 289 11.41 -7.28 0.12
N THR A 290 12.29 -8.07 0.74
CA THR A 290 13.67 -8.24 0.28
C THR A 290 13.71 -8.90 -1.10
N CYS A 291 12.89 -9.93 -1.32
CA CYS A 291 12.74 -10.57 -2.62
C CYS A 291 12.18 -9.58 -3.66
N TYR A 292 11.13 -8.83 -3.33
CA TYR A 292 10.60 -7.81 -4.23
C TYR A 292 11.68 -6.79 -4.65
N ASN A 293 12.40 -6.22 -3.68
CA ASN A 293 13.42 -5.21 -3.99
C ASN A 293 14.53 -5.74 -4.91
N ALA A 294 14.90 -7.02 -4.78
CA ALA A 294 15.91 -7.65 -5.62
C ALA A 294 15.36 -8.07 -7.00
N GLU A 295 14.22 -8.76 -7.02
CA GLU A 295 13.76 -9.53 -8.18
C GLU A 295 12.61 -8.88 -8.96
N HIS A 296 12.02 -7.78 -8.50
CA HIS A 296 10.82 -7.18 -9.13
C HIS A 296 10.98 -6.87 -10.62
N HIS A 297 12.21 -6.61 -11.07
CA HIS A 297 12.51 -6.38 -12.48
C HIS A 297 12.19 -7.60 -13.37
N HIS A 298 12.11 -8.81 -12.82
CA HIS A 298 11.70 -10.05 -13.49
C HIS A 298 10.18 -10.29 -13.45
N PHE A 299 9.41 -9.59 -12.62
CA PHE A 299 7.98 -9.86 -12.39
C PHE A 299 7.12 -9.29 -13.53
N ARG A 300 7.20 -9.92 -14.70
CA ARG A 300 6.57 -9.46 -15.94
C ARG A 300 5.78 -10.59 -16.59
N GLN A 301 4.59 -10.26 -17.07
CA GLN A 301 3.75 -11.14 -17.87
C GLN A 301 4.27 -11.15 -19.32
N LYS A 302 4.03 -12.26 -20.03
CA LYS A 302 4.20 -12.38 -21.49
C LYS A 302 3.58 -11.18 -22.22
N GLY A 303 4.21 -10.75 -23.30
CA GLY A 303 3.78 -9.57 -24.06
C GLY A 303 4.25 -8.23 -23.49
N TYR A 304 5.25 -8.21 -22.57
CA TYR A 304 5.84 -6.96 -22.06
C TYR A 304 6.34 -6.06 -23.19
N GLU A 305 7.11 -6.63 -24.13
CA GLU A 305 7.66 -5.87 -25.28
C GLU A 305 6.57 -5.33 -26.20
N GLU A 306 5.49 -6.08 -26.40
CA GLU A 306 4.33 -5.63 -27.19
C GLU A 306 3.60 -4.48 -26.50
N ARG A 307 3.36 -4.58 -25.19
CA ARG A 307 2.78 -3.49 -24.39
C ARG A 307 3.69 -2.26 -24.37
N TYR A 308 5.01 -2.47 -24.29
CA TYR A 308 5.99 -1.39 -24.38
C TYR A 308 5.98 -0.70 -25.74
N ALA A 309 5.91 -1.45 -26.84
CA ALA A 309 5.77 -0.90 -28.18
C ALA A 309 4.46 -0.10 -28.35
N LYS A 310 3.34 -0.60 -27.82
CA LYS A 310 2.06 0.12 -27.79
C LYS A 310 2.17 1.45 -27.03
N LEU A 311 2.84 1.46 -25.87
CA LEU A 311 3.05 2.70 -25.11
C LEU A 311 3.95 3.70 -25.85
N ARG A 312 5.03 3.24 -26.49
CA ARG A 312 5.87 4.12 -27.33
C ARG A 312 5.08 4.72 -28.48
N ARG A 313 4.27 3.90 -29.16
CA ARG A 313 3.41 4.38 -30.24
C ARG A 313 2.40 5.41 -29.76
N LEU A 314 1.85 5.24 -28.55
CA LEU A 314 0.98 6.25 -27.92
C LEU A 314 1.76 7.54 -27.61
N GLU A 315 2.99 7.45 -27.11
CA GLU A 315 3.85 8.61 -26.85
C GLU A 315 4.17 9.38 -28.15
N ASP A 316 4.37 8.70 -29.28
CA ASP A 316 4.61 9.33 -30.60
C ASP A 316 3.43 10.20 -31.07
N LEU A 317 2.20 9.85 -30.66
CA LEU A 317 0.98 10.62 -30.97
C LEU A 317 0.90 11.98 -30.26
N ARG A 318 1.91 12.33 -29.44
CA ARG A 318 2.10 13.71 -28.97
C ARG A 318 2.53 14.66 -30.10
N SER A 319 3.15 14.14 -31.16
CA SER A 319 3.47 14.91 -32.35
C SER A 319 2.21 15.16 -33.18
N ASP A 320 1.96 16.43 -33.52
CA ASP A 320 0.79 16.82 -34.29
C ASP A 320 0.72 16.10 -35.64
N ASP A 321 1.85 15.94 -36.33
CA ASP A 321 1.91 15.23 -37.62
C ASP A 321 1.48 13.75 -37.50
N VAL A 322 1.96 13.06 -36.46
CA VAL A 322 1.65 11.64 -36.23
C VAL A 322 0.19 11.48 -35.79
N ARG A 323 -0.27 12.38 -34.91
CA ARG A 323 -1.66 12.44 -34.45
C ARG A 323 -2.62 12.63 -35.62
N ASP A 324 -2.34 13.56 -36.51
CA ASP A 324 -3.22 13.89 -37.63
C ASP A 324 -3.32 12.73 -38.63
N VAL A 325 -2.21 12.02 -38.89
CA VAL A 325 -2.22 10.79 -39.71
C VAL A 325 -3.09 9.70 -39.08
N GLU A 326 -2.96 9.49 -37.77
CA GLU A 326 -3.71 8.47 -37.02
C GLU A 326 -5.20 8.82 -36.91
N ARG A 327 -5.52 10.10 -36.67
CA ARG A 327 -6.90 10.61 -36.67
C ARG A 327 -7.53 10.44 -38.05
N ALA A 328 -6.81 10.75 -39.12
CA ALA A 328 -7.30 10.53 -40.48
C ALA A 328 -7.52 9.04 -40.78
N ARG A 329 -6.69 8.13 -40.23
CA ARG A 329 -6.91 6.67 -40.32
C ARG A 329 -8.22 6.26 -39.66
N PHE A 330 -8.50 6.79 -38.47
CA PHE A 330 -9.76 6.56 -37.76
C PHE A 330 -10.98 7.08 -38.52
N LEU A 331 -10.94 8.33 -38.99
CA LEU A 331 -12.04 8.94 -39.73
C LEU A 331 -12.32 8.21 -41.05
N ARG A 332 -11.28 7.82 -41.80
CA ARG A 332 -11.45 7.00 -43.02
C ARG A 332 -12.10 5.64 -42.74
N ALA A 333 -11.80 5.02 -41.60
CA ALA A 333 -12.43 3.76 -41.22
C ALA A 333 -13.92 3.94 -40.90
N LEU A 334 -14.31 5.06 -40.29
CA LEU A 334 -15.71 5.41 -40.06
C LEU A 334 -16.45 5.79 -41.33
N ASP A 335 -15.81 6.55 -42.23
CA ASP A 335 -16.39 6.90 -43.53
C ASP A 335 -16.66 5.66 -44.38
N LYS A 336 -15.71 4.71 -44.39
CA LYS A 336 -15.92 3.40 -45.00
C LYS A 336 -17.12 2.67 -44.38
N LEU A 337 -17.25 2.66 -43.05
CA LEU A 337 -18.42 2.08 -42.39
C LEU A 337 -19.72 2.78 -42.78
N TRP A 338 -19.71 4.10 -42.89
CA TRP A 338 -20.87 4.90 -43.31
C TRP A 338 -21.33 4.48 -44.71
N ILE A 339 -20.40 4.35 -45.66
CA ILE A 339 -20.68 3.90 -47.03
C ILE A 339 -21.19 2.45 -47.03
N ASP A 340 -20.53 1.56 -46.29
CA ASP A 340 -20.86 0.13 -46.29
C ASP A 340 -22.20 -0.16 -45.60
N PHE A 341 -22.62 0.65 -44.61
CA PHE A 341 -23.93 0.54 -43.95
C PHE A 341 -25.08 1.14 -44.75
N ARG A 342 -24.80 1.94 -45.78
CA ARG A 342 -25.81 2.50 -46.72
C ARG A 342 -26.98 3.17 -45.99
N ASP A 343 -28.21 2.72 -46.25
CA ASP A 343 -29.44 3.32 -45.73
C ASP A 343 -29.55 3.25 -44.19
N ASP A 344 -28.83 2.32 -43.54
CA ASP A 344 -28.82 2.17 -42.08
C ASP A 344 -27.78 3.07 -41.39
N ALA A 345 -26.90 3.74 -42.15
CA ALA A 345 -25.74 4.44 -41.61
C ALA A 345 -26.10 5.54 -40.60
N ALA A 346 -27.10 6.38 -40.93
CA ALA A 346 -27.56 7.48 -40.07
C ALA A 346 -28.29 7.00 -38.79
N GLU A 347 -28.76 5.75 -38.76
CA GLU A 347 -29.36 5.15 -37.56
C GLU A 347 -28.31 4.53 -36.63
N LEU A 348 -27.17 4.13 -37.19
CA LEU A 348 -26.08 3.43 -36.48
C LEU A 348 -24.99 4.40 -36.03
N LEU A 349 -24.56 5.32 -36.89
CA LEU A 349 -23.49 6.29 -36.66
C LEU A 349 -24.06 7.71 -36.62
N ARG A 350 -23.35 8.63 -35.98
CA ARG A 350 -23.76 10.02 -35.91
C ARG A 350 -23.47 10.73 -37.23
N GLY A 351 -24.52 11.28 -37.83
CA GLY A 351 -24.46 12.01 -39.09
C GLY A 351 -25.87 12.36 -39.56
N ALA A 352 -25.97 13.15 -40.61
CA ALA A 352 -27.24 13.45 -41.29
C ALA A 352 -27.19 12.84 -42.70
N ASP A 353 -26.79 13.64 -43.69
CA ASP A 353 -26.55 13.16 -45.06
C ASP A 353 -25.15 12.55 -45.21
N THR A 354 -24.22 12.96 -44.34
CA THR A 354 -22.84 12.46 -44.25
C THR A 354 -22.46 12.19 -42.80
N LEU A 355 -21.37 11.44 -42.61
CA LEU A 355 -20.75 11.22 -41.31
C LEU A 355 -20.41 12.56 -40.62
N ASP A 356 -20.69 12.68 -39.32
CA ASP A 356 -20.28 13.81 -38.49
C ASP A 356 -18.78 13.69 -38.12
N GLU A 357 -17.91 13.96 -39.10
CA GLU A 357 -16.45 13.86 -38.92
C GLU A 357 -15.93 14.72 -37.77
N GLY A 358 -16.52 15.90 -37.54
CA GLY A 358 -16.15 16.82 -36.46
C GLY A 358 -16.34 16.18 -35.08
N TYR A 359 -17.53 15.60 -34.83
CA TYR A 359 -17.79 14.88 -33.59
C TYR A 359 -16.79 13.72 -33.37
N TYR A 360 -16.50 12.94 -34.41
CA TYR A 360 -15.59 11.80 -34.29
C TYR A 360 -14.13 12.23 -34.13
N ALA A 361 -13.71 13.33 -34.75
CA ALA A 361 -12.39 13.93 -34.55
C ALA A 361 -12.21 14.36 -33.08
N GLU A 362 -13.19 15.07 -32.50
CA GLU A 362 -13.17 15.44 -31.09
C GLU A 362 -13.15 14.22 -30.17
N LEU A 363 -13.91 13.17 -30.49
CA LEU A 363 -13.91 11.91 -29.74
C LEU A 363 -12.53 11.24 -29.75
N PHE A 364 -11.83 11.23 -30.90
CA PHE A 364 -10.47 10.73 -31.02
C PHE A 364 -9.52 11.54 -30.14
N ASP A 365 -9.52 12.86 -30.27
CA ASP A 365 -8.60 13.75 -29.55
C ASP A 365 -8.82 13.67 -28.03
N HIS A 366 -10.07 13.60 -27.58
CA HIS A 366 -10.39 13.40 -26.17
C HIS A 366 -9.88 12.06 -25.63
N ARG A 367 -10.01 10.98 -26.41
CA ARG A 367 -9.53 9.65 -26.01
C ARG A 367 -8.01 9.58 -25.98
N LEU A 368 -7.34 10.16 -26.97
CA LEU A 368 -5.88 10.26 -26.99
C LEU A 368 -5.36 11.05 -25.78
N ALA A 369 -5.94 12.20 -25.47
CA ALA A 369 -5.54 13.03 -24.32
C ALA A 369 -5.66 12.25 -23.00
N ARG A 370 -6.79 11.58 -22.79
CA ARG A 370 -7.03 10.74 -21.60
C ARG A 370 -6.00 9.60 -21.48
N ASP A 371 -5.74 8.87 -22.57
CA ASP A 371 -4.81 7.73 -22.51
C ASP A 371 -3.35 8.20 -22.32
N LEU A 372 -2.98 9.37 -22.85
CA LEU A 372 -1.69 10.02 -22.57
C LEU A 372 -1.56 10.46 -21.10
N GLU A 373 -2.64 10.92 -20.47
CA GLU A 373 -2.67 11.22 -19.03
C GLU A 373 -2.50 9.96 -18.18
N LEU A 374 -3.19 8.86 -18.54
CA LEU A 374 -3.05 7.58 -17.85
C LEU A 374 -1.61 7.06 -17.89
N VAL A 375 -0.93 7.16 -19.04
CA VAL A 375 0.46 6.68 -19.18
C VAL A 375 1.47 7.58 -18.47
N ALA A 376 1.11 8.84 -18.21
CA ALA A 376 1.93 9.73 -17.39
C ALA A 376 1.92 9.33 -15.90
N ASP A 377 0.92 8.57 -15.45
CA ASP A 377 0.90 7.94 -14.13
C ASP A 377 1.87 6.73 -14.11
N GLU A 378 2.92 6.83 -13.30
CA GLU A 378 3.96 5.81 -13.18
C GLU A 378 3.41 4.46 -12.70
N GLU A 379 2.42 4.48 -11.80
CA GLU A 379 1.80 3.28 -11.27
C GLU A 379 0.96 2.58 -12.36
N PHE A 380 0.14 3.34 -13.10
CA PHE A 380 -0.59 2.81 -14.25
C PHE A 380 0.37 2.23 -15.30
N ARG A 381 1.41 2.99 -15.68
CA ARG A 381 2.42 2.57 -16.66
C ARG A 381 3.10 1.27 -16.24
N ASN A 382 3.53 1.17 -14.99
CA ASN A 382 4.20 -0.01 -14.47
C ASN A 382 3.27 -1.22 -14.46
N ARG A 383 2.02 -1.06 -14.02
CA ARG A 383 1.00 -2.14 -14.01
C ARG A 383 0.66 -2.61 -15.42
N TYR A 384 0.47 -1.69 -16.35
CA TYR A 384 0.21 -2.00 -17.75
C TYR A 384 1.38 -2.77 -18.36
N LEU A 385 2.61 -2.25 -18.24
CA LEU A 385 3.78 -2.90 -18.81
C LEU A 385 4.04 -4.28 -18.18
N SER A 386 4.04 -4.39 -16.85
CA SER A 386 4.29 -5.65 -16.16
C SER A 386 3.16 -6.66 -16.38
N GLY A 387 1.92 -6.22 -16.61
CA GLY A 387 0.74 -7.09 -16.60
C GLY A 387 0.29 -7.47 -15.19
N TYR A 388 0.89 -6.87 -14.16
CA TYR A 388 0.68 -7.20 -12.76
C TYR A 388 0.51 -5.95 -11.89
N GLU A 389 -0.37 -6.05 -10.91
CA GLU A 389 -0.46 -5.12 -9.79
C GLU A 389 0.30 -5.72 -8.61
N LEU A 390 1.37 -5.03 -8.21
CA LEU A 390 2.14 -5.34 -7.02
C LEU A 390 1.75 -4.35 -5.95
N SER A 391 1.14 -4.83 -4.88
CA SER A 391 0.68 -4.01 -3.76
C SER A 391 1.28 -4.51 -2.46
N GLN A 392 1.65 -3.61 -1.56
CA GLN A 392 2.10 -4.03 -0.23
C GLN A 392 0.94 -4.71 0.53
N VAL A 393 1.27 -5.75 1.30
CA VAL A 393 0.32 -6.44 2.18
C VAL A 393 -0.50 -5.42 2.98
N PRO A 394 -1.84 -5.56 3.02
CA PRO A 394 -2.68 -4.65 3.77
C PRO A 394 -2.37 -4.77 5.26
N ARG A 395 -2.50 -3.66 5.99
CA ARG A 395 -2.42 -3.74 7.46
C ARG A 395 -3.68 -4.35 8.00
N PHE A 396 -3.54 -5.42 8.78
CA PHE A 396 -4.63 -6.12 9.44
C PHE A 396 -5.15 -5.41 10.71
N ARG A 397 -5.06 -4.07 10.75
CA ARG A 397 -5.37 -3.13 11.85
C ARG A 397 -6.10 -3.75 13.08
N PRO A 398 -7.45 -3.85 13.16
CA PRO A 398 -8.13 -4.62 14.22
C PRO A 398 -8.58 -6.03 13.77
N ASP A 399 -8.32 -6.41 12.51
CA ASP A 399 -8.78 -7.67 11.94
C ASP A 399 -7.84 -8.81 12.31
N VAL A 400 -7.84 -9.16 13.60
CA VAL A 400 -7.07 -10.27 14.16
C VAL A 400 -7.43 -11.58 13.45
N ARG A 401 -8.68 -11.73 13.01
CA ARG A 401 -9.14 -12.90 12.28
C ARG A 401 -8.51 -12.93 10.89
N GLY A 402 -8.62 -11.86 10.12
CA GLY A 402 -7.98 -11.75 8.81
C GLY A 402 -6.47 -11.94 8.86
N TRP A 403 -5.80 -11.43 9.91
CA TRP A 403 -4.38 -11.68 10.13
C TRP A 403 -4.07 -13.16 10.32
N ARG A 404 -4.84 -13.83 11.18
CA ARG A 404 -4.69 -15.27 11.43
C ARG A 404 -4.94 -16.06 10.16
N ASP A 405 -6.04 -15.78 9.46
CA ASP A 405 -6.39 -16.47 8.23
C ASP A 405 -5.29 -16.27 7.15
N PHE A 406 -4.67 -15.08 7.10
CA PHE A 406 -3.54 -14.80 6.21
C PHE A 406 -2.31 -15.63 6.56
N ILE A 407 -1.88 -15.61 7.83
CA ILE A 407 -0.75 -16.41 8.31
C ILE A 407 -0.99 -17.91 8.10
N ASP A 408 -2.18 -18.39 8.45
CA ASP A 408 -2.54 -19.80 8.27
C ASP A 408 -2.48 -20.20 6.80
N SER A 409 -2.99 -19.36 5.88
CA SER A 409 -2.92 -19.62 4.45
C SER A 409 -1.47 -19.65 3.93
N LEU A 410 -0.64 -18.69 4.36
CA LEU A 410 0.76 -18.59 3.99
C LEU A 410 1.55 -19.83 4.43
N VAL A 411 1.43 -20.20 5.71
CA VAL A 411 2.17 -21.32 6.30
C VAL A 411 1.71 -22.65 5.69
N ARG A 412 0.40 -22.85 5.51
CA ARG A 412 -0.14 -24.05 4.83
C ARG A 412 0.42 -24.17 3.41
N GLN A 413 0.47 -23.07 2.67
CA GLN A 413 1.02 -23.10 1.31
C GLN A 413 2.51 -23.42 1.30
N ILE A 414 3.30 -22.84 2.22
CA ILE A 414 4.73 -23.18 2.36
C ILE A 414 4.92 -24.67 2.66
N CYS A 415 4.13 -25.25 3.57
CA CYS A 415 4.16 -26.68 3.85
C CYS A 415 3.87 -27.50 2.58
N LEU A 416 2.82 -27.15 1.83
CA LEU A 416 2.47 -27.81 0.57
C LEU A 416 3.60 -27.74 -0.45
N ASP A 417 4.22 -26.57 -0.61
CA ASP A 417 5.32 -26.38 -1.54
C ASP A 417 6.62 -27.07 -1.09
N GLY A 418 6.80 -27.26 0.22
CA GLY A 418 7.93 -27.95 0.83
C GLY A 418 7.89 -29.47 0.66
N VAL A 419 6.71 -30.08 0.73
CA VAL A 419 6.55 -31.54 0.52
C VAL A 419 6.41 -31.92 -0.96
N ARG A 420 6.18 -30.94 -1.84
CA ARG A 420 5.97 -31.17 -3.27
C ARG A 420 7.27 -31.58 -3.96
N LYS A 421 7.31 -32.82 -4.48
CA LYS A 421 8.42 -33.32 -5.28
C LYS A 421 8.67 -32.43 -6.50
N GLY A 422 9.91 -31.98 -6.68
CA GLY A 422 10.30 -31.11 -7.79
C GLY A 422 9.83 -29.66 -7.67
N SER A 423 9.44 -29.21 -6.47
CA SER A 423 9.16 -27.80 -6.20
C SER A 423 10.38 -26.93 -6.55
N GLN A 424 10.14 -25.81 -7.23
CA GLN A 424 11.15 -24.79 -7.50
C GLN A 424 11.04 -23.60 -6.54
N ALA A 425 10.14 -23.68 -5.55
CA ALA A 425 9.94 -22.61 -4.58
C ALA A 425 11.20 -22.46 -3.72
N LEU A 426 11.77 -21.25 -3.71
CA LEU A 426 13.02 -20.98 -3.02
C LEU A 426 12.82 -20.82 -1.51
N LEU A 427 11.66 -20.30 -1.08
CA LEU A 427 11.38 -20.10 0.34
C LEU A 427 11.32 -21.41 1.15
N PRO A 428 10.61 -22.47 0.72
CA PRO A 428 10.68 -23.76 1.42
C PRO A 428 12.10 -24.32 1.51
N ARG A 429 12.93 -24.12 0.48
CA ARG A 429 14.34 -24.55 0.52
C ARG A 429 15.14 -23.82 1.60
N ALA A 430 15.05 -22.49 1.63
CA ALA A 430 15.71 -21.69 2.67
C ALA A 430 15.21 -22.04 4.09
N ILE A 431 13.95 -22.47 4.22
CA ILE A 431 13.37 -22.94 5.49
C ILE A 431 13.94 -24.30 5.90
N LEU A 432 14.15 -25.24 4.97
CA LEU A 432 14.83 -26.51 5.24
C LEU A 432 16.26 -26.28 5.72
N ASP A 433 17.03 -25.50 4.98
CA ASP A 433 18.41 -25.16 5.32
C ASP A 433 18.47 -24.47 6.70
N THR A 434 17.45 -23.66 7.02
CA THR A 434 17.29 -23.06 8.34
C THR A 434 16.98 -24.10 9.42
N ALA A 435 16.06 -25.03 9.17
CA ALA A 435 15.68 -26.07 10.12
C ALA A 435 16.89 -26.97 10.47
N GLU A 436 17.69 -27.33 9.47
CA GLU A 436 18.95 -28.05 9.63
C GLU A 436 19.96 -27.24 10.47
N LEU A 437 20.15 -25.96 10.13
CA LEU A 437 21.08 -25.07 10.83
C LEU A 437 20.76 -24.92 12.32
N VAL A 438 19.47 -24.93 12.68
CA VAL A 438 19.02 -24.74 14.08
C VAL A 438 18.69 -26.05 14.80
N GLY A 439 18.93 -27.20 14.17
CA GLY A 439 18.68 -28.52 14.75
C GLY A 439 17.21 -28.78 15.07
N SER A 440 16.29 -28.29 14.24
CA SER A 440 14.87 -28.68 14.34
C SER A 440 14.72 -30.04 13.68
N GLY A 441 14.05 -30.98 14.35
CA GLY A 441 13.96 -32.38 13.95
C GLY A 441 13.36 -32.63 12.55
N GLU A 442 13.27 -33.90 12.16
CA GLU A 442 12.83 -34.27 10.81
C GLU A 442 11.39 -33.83 10.51
N ASN A 443 11.23 -33.24 9.31
CA ASN A 443 9.99 -32.92 8.60
C ASN A 443 9.14 -31.73 9.12
N ILE A 444 9.75 -30.53 9.18
CA ILE A 444 9.11 -29.26 9.57
C ILE A 444 7.85 -28.88 8.76
N PHE A 445 7.62 -29.51 7.60
CA PHE A 445 6.48 -29.21 6.73
C PHE A 445 5.25 -30.07 6.99
N ASP A 446 5.33 -31.12 7.82
CA ASP A 446 4.17 -31.99 8.10
C ASP A 446 3.04 -31.24 8.79
N TYR A 447 3.38 -30.28 9.67
CA TYR A 447 2.41 -29.51 10.43
C TYR A 447 2.68 -28.01 10.31
N PRO A 448 1.69 -27.22 9.85
CA PRO A 448 1.80 -25.76 9.81
C PRO A 448 2.17 -25.12 11.15
N GLY A 449 1.72 -25.70 12.27
CA GLY A 449 2.07 -25.21 13.61
C GLY A 449 3.56 -25.24 13.88
N ASP A 450 4.24 -26.35 13.55
CA ASP A 450 5.67 -26.53 13.77
C ASP A 450 6.49 -25.55 12.92
N LEU A 451 6.09 -25.38 11.66
CA LEU A 451 6.69 -24.39 10.77
C LEU A 451 6.53 -22.96 11.33
N LEU A 452 5.33 -22.59 11.76
CA LEU A 452 5.07 -21.26 12.32
C LEU A 452 5.92 -21.00 13.57
N ASP A 453 6.04 -21.99 14.45
CA ASP A 453 6.84 -21.90 15.67
C ASP A 453 8.34 -21.79 15.36
N LEU A 454 8.84 -22.52 14.35
CA LEU A 454 10.21 -22.35 13.86
C LEU A 454 10.44 -20.92 13.36
N LEU A 455 9.57 -20.42 12.48
CA LEU A 455 9.72 -19.10 11.86
C LEU A 455 9.73 -18.00 12.93
N LYS A 456 8.75 -18.01 13.85
CA LYS A 456 8.72 -17.05 14.97
C LYS A 456 9.99 -17.11 15.80
N ARG A 457 10.41 -18.31 16.20
CA ARG A 457 11.61 -18.53 17.01
C ARG A 457 12.89 -18.03 16.33
N VAL A 458 13.03 -18.25 15.02
CA VAL A 458 14.20 -17.81 14.25
C VAL A 458 14.31 -16.29 14.24
N PHE A 459 13.23 -15.59 13.93
CA PHE A 459 13.24 -14.12 13.90
C PHE A 459 13.44 -13.53 15.31
N GLU A 460 12.69 -14.01 16.31
CA GLU A 460 12.75 -13.47 17.68
C GLU A 460 14.10 -13.74 18.37
N LYS A 461 14.66 -14.95 18.21
CA LYS A 461 15.97 -15.29 18.83
C LYS A 461 17.16 -14.76 18.02
N GLY A 462 17.00 -14.54 16.72
CA GLY A 462 18.00 -13.88 15.88
C GLY A 462 18.22 -12.43 16.33
N GLU A 463 17.14 -11.70 16.61
CA GLU A 463 17.23 -10.33 17.15
C GLU A 463 17.88 -10.28 18.54
N ALA A 464 17.64 -11.31 19.37
CA ALA A 464 18.23 -11.43 20.71
C ALA A 464 19.76 -11.72 20.70
N GLY A 465 20.40 -11.80 19.53
CA GLY A 465 21.84 -11.93 19.39
C GLY A 465 22.37 -13.37 19.32
N ASN A 466 21.50 -14.37 19.14
CA ASN A 466 21.96 -15.74 18.87
C ASN A 466 22.48 -15.83 17.42
N ALA A 467 23.78 -16.06 17.27
CA ALA A 467 24.45 -16.04 15.96
C ALA A 467 23.87 -17.06 14.96
N ALA A 468 23.53 -18.28 15.40
CA ALA A 468 22.93 -19.29 14.52
C ALA A 468 21.53 -18.88 14.06
N MET A 469 20.71 -18.34 14.98
CA MET A 469 19.37 -17.85 14.66
C MET A 469 19.40 -16.59 13.78
N ALA A 470 20.37 -15.70 13.97
CA ALA A 470 20.56 -14.53 13.11
C ALA A 470 20.97 -14.94 11.67
N LYS A 471 21.81 -15.96 11.54
CA LYS A 471 22.16 -16.55 10.24
C LYS A 471 20.92 -17.20 9.59
N ALA A 472 20.16 -18.00 10.34
CA ALA A 472 18.89 -18.58 9.89
C ALA A 472 17.87 -17.52 9.41
N ALA A 473 17.67 -16.45 10.17
CA ALA A 473 16.78 -15.35 9.79
C ALA A 473 17.25 -14.68 8.48
N THR A 474 18.57 -14.60 8.27
CA THR A 474 19.16 -14.07 7.03
C THR A 474 18.88 -14.97 5.83
N LEU A 475 18.98 -16.30 5.97
CA LEU A 475 18.62 -17.26 4.92
C LEU A 475 17.17 -17.07 4.50
N ILE A 476 16.23 -17.07 5.46
CA ILE A 476 14.81 -16.85 5.19
C ILE A 476 14.56 -15.48 4.58
N THR A 477 15.24 -14.42 5.04
CA THR A 477 15.02 -13.07 4.50
C THR A 477 15.60 -12.91 3.09
N ARG A 478 16.57 -13.73 2.70
CA ARG A 478 17.29 -13.68 1.42
C ARG A 478 17.14 -14.95 0.59
N TYR A 479 16.01 -15.64 0.71
CA TYR A 479 15.74 -16.88 -0.03
C TYR A 479 15.88 -16.74 -1.56
N HIS A 480 15.76 -15.54 -2.10
CA HIS A 480 15.92 -15.26 -3.53
C HIS A 480 17.37 -15.31 -4.03
N CYS A 481 18.36 -15.36 -3.13
CA CYS A 481 19.78 -15.45 -3.48
C CYS A 481 20.28 -16.90 -3.68
N GLU A 482 19.43 -17.90 -3.44
CA GLU A 482 19.72 -19.34 -3.53
C GLU A 482 19.25 -19.94 -4.85
#